data_AF-A0A7I7MNW9-F1
#
_entry.id   AF-A0A7I7MNW9-F1
#
_cell.length_a   1.000
_cell.length_b   1.000
_cell.length_c   1.000
_cell.angle_alpha   90.00
_cell.angle_beta   90.00
_cell.angle_gamma   90.00
#
_symmetry.space_group_name_H-M   'P 1'
#
loop_
_entity.id
_entity.type
_entity.pdbx_description
1 polymer ?
#
loop_
_entity_poly.entity_id
_entity_poly.type
_entity_poly.pdbx_seq_one_letter_code
_entity_poly.pdbx_strand_id
1 'polypeptide(L)'
;MIGNGGAGGVGGTGSAAAGGAGGHAGWLYGNGGTGGTGGDATGSGLAGGNGGAGGAAGLWGSGGAGGAGGAGTGGGRGGDGGAGGLLYGAGGVGGIGGAGGDASHFAGNGGAGGAAGLIGHGGAGGAGGEGGGGLGSGNGGAGGTGGWLYGNGGAGGAGGAVPGAAGKGGVGGAGGAAILFGDGGAGGAGGVGGGSSFVGGPGFAGGAGGAGGAGGLVGNGGAGGHGGAGGPAIFGGSASGGAGGAGGHGGSAKLLGNGGNGGNGGNGGAPAPGGTGGAGGAAGTGGAPGQLLGAFGATGLTGAPG
;
A
#
# COMPACT_ATOMS: atom_id res chain seq x y z
N MET A 1 -12.06 30.70 -10.53
CA MET A 1 -13.29 30.16 -9.89
C MET A 1 -13.58 28.74 -10.39
N ILE A 2 -13.53 28.51 -11.70
CA ILE A 2 -13.61 27.17 -12.32
C ILE A 2 -12.27 26.87 -12.98
N GLY A 3 -11.78 25.64 -12.89
CA GLY A 3 -10.58 25.18 -13.57
C GLY A 3 -9.92 24.00 -12.87
N ASN A 4 -9.34 23.10 -13.67
CA ASN A 4 -8.53 22.01 -13.12
C ASN A 4 -7.16 22.53 -12.68
N GLY A 5 -6.58 21.85 -11.69
CA GLY A 5 -5.19 22.06 -11.31
C GLY A 5 -4.22 21.60 -12.40
N GLY A 6 -3.12 22.33 -12.58
CA GLY A 6 -2.05 21.92 -13.49
C GLY A 6 -1.31 20.67 -13.01
N ALA A 7 -0.80 19.85 -13.92
CA ALA A 7 0.07 18.74 -13.54
C ALA A 7 1.40 19.26 -12.96
N GLY A 8 1.90 18.56 -11.96
CA GLY A 8 3.24 18.80 -11.42
C GLY A 8 4.32 18.42 -12.42
N GLY A 9 5.43 19.16 -12.42
CA GLY A 9 6.57 18.88 -13.30
C GLY A 9 7.24 17.55 -12.97
N VAL A 10 7.76 16.84 -13.97
CA VAL A 10 8.54 15.62 -13.74
C VAL A 10 9.91 15.98 -13.15
N GLY A 11 10.38 15.18 -12.20
CA GLY A 11 11.73 15.27 -11.67
C GLY A 11 12.75 14.94 -12.75
N GLY A 12 13.81 15.75 -12.85
CA GLY A 12 14.88 15.54 -13.83
C GLY A 12 15.62 14.21 -13.61
N THR A 13 15.77 13.44 -14.70
CA THR A 13 16.55 12.19 -14.72
C THR A 13 18.02 12.46 -14.41
N GLY A 14 18.61 11.68 -13.51
CA GLY A 14 20.03 11.75 -13.14
C GLY A 14 20.37 12.70 -12.00
N SER A 15 19.47 13.61 -11.60
CA SER A 15 19.63 14.45 -10.40
C SER A 15 18.78 13.97 -9.22
N ALA A 16 18.01 12.89 -9.39
CA ALA A 16 17.04 12.41 -8.40
C ALA A 16 16.07 13.51 -7.91
N ALA A 17 15.73 14.46 -8.79
CA ALA A 17 14.90 15.58 -8.39
C ALA A 17 13.48 15.09 -8.04
N ALA A 18 12.87 15.68 -7.02
CA ALA A 18 11.48 15.39 -6.70
C ALA A 18 10.55 15.81 -7.85
N GLY A 19 9.45 15.07 -8.02
CA GLY A 19 8.35 15.49 -8.86
C GLY A 19 7.64 16.70 -8.25
N GLY A 20 7.25 17.65 -9.08
CA GLY A 20 6.47 18.82 -8.66
C GLY A 20 5.09 18.41 -8.15
N ALA A 21 4.54 19.16 -7.20
CA ALA A 21 3.17 18.95 -6.76
C ALA A 21 2.18 19.29 -7.87
N GLY A 22 1.07 18.56 -7.94
CA GLY A 22 -0.07 18.92 -8.75
C GLY A 22 -0.73 20.18 -8.23
N GLY A 23 -1.11 21.08 -9.13
CA GLY A 23 -1.81 22.31 -8.78
C GLY A 23 -3.19 22.02 -8.18
N HIS A 24 -3.65 22.92 -7.31
CA HIS A 24 -5.02 22.87 -6.80
C HIS A 24 -6.03 23.28 -7.87
N ALA A 25 -7.23 22.72 -7.81
CA ALA A 25 -8.34 23.15 -8.64
C ALA A 25 -8.81 24.56 -8.28
N GLY A 26 -9.60 25.17 -9.18
CA GLY A 26 -10.40 26.35 -8.88
C GLY A 26 -11.42 26.08 -7.77
N TRP A 27 -11.72 27.12 -6.99
CA TRP A 27 -12.54 27.00 -5.78
C TRP A 27 -13.94 26.40 -5.98
N LEU A 28 -14.63 26.69 -7.10
CA LEU A 28 -16.01 26.24 -7.32
C LEU A 28 -16.06 24.86 -7.99
N TYR A 29 -15.37 24.69 -9.13
CA TYR A 29 -15.39 23.44 -9.87
C TYR A 29 -14.03 23.16 -10.50
N GLY A 30 -13.55 21.94 -10.33
CA GLY A 30 -12.37 21.42 -11.01
C GLY A 30 -11.71 20.29 -10.24
N ASN A 31 -10.99 19.46 -10.97
CA ASN A 31 -10.19 18.39 -10.40
C ASN A 31 -8.80 18.91 -10.02
N GLY A 32 -8.23 18.38 -8.96
CA GLY A 32 -6.85 18.64 -8.61
C GLY A 32 -5.90 18.07 -9.69
N GLY A 33 -4.77 18.74 -9.90
CA GLY A 33 -3.76 18.30 -10.85
C GLY A 33 -3.01 17.07 -10.34
N THR A 34 -2.50 16.23 -11.25
CA THR A 34 -1.67 15.09 -10.85
C THR A 34 -0.30 15.57 -10.37
N GLY A 35 0.25 14.91 -9.34
CA GLY A 35 1.64 15.09 -8.95
C GLY A 35 2.60 14.58 -10.03
N GLY A 36 3.74 15.26 -10.19
CA GLY A 36 4.79 14.85 -11.11
C GLY A 36 5.54 13.62 -10.61
N THR A 37 6.08 12.83 -11.52
CA THR A 37 6.94 11.69 -11.15
C THR A 37 8.27 12.19 -10.59
N GLY A 38 8.79 11.52 -9.57
CA GLY A 38 10.17 11.72 -9.11
C GLY A 38 11.16 11.28 -10.17
N GLY A 39 12.31 11.96 -10.25
CA GLY A 39 13.36 11.64 -11.20
C GLY A 39 14.16 10.41 -10.77
N ASP A 40 14.48 9.55 -11.73
CA ASP A 40 15.35 8.40 -11.48
C ASP A 40 16.78 8.86 -11.20
N ALA A 41 17.46 8.14 -10.31
CA ALA A 41 18.88 8.30 -10.06
C ALA A 41 19.70 7.43 -11.03
N THR A 42 20.64 8.06 -11.75
CA THR A 42 21.56 7.38 -12.68
C THR A 42 23.02 7.38 -12.21
N GLY A 43 23.32 8.07 -11.10
CA GLY A 43 24.65 8.10 -10.45
C GLY A 43 24.74 7.12 -9.28
N SER A 44 25.94 6.61 -9.00
CA SER A 44 26.16 5.66 -7.91
C SER A 44 25.83 6.27 -6.54
N GLY A 45 25.11 5.51 -5.71
CA GLY A 45 24.77 5.93 -4.34
C GLY A 45 23.61 6.91 -4.20
N LEU A 46 22.98 7.34 -5.30
CA LEU A 46 21.87 8.30 -5.27
C LEU A 46 20.52 7.59 -5.14
N ALA A 47 19.72 8.02 -4.16
CA ALA A 47 18.32 7.61 -4.05
C ALA A 47 17.47 8.28 -5.14
N GLY A 48 16.39 7.64 -5.59
CA GLY A 48 15.45 8.22 -6.54
C GLY A 48 14.63 9.35 -5.91
N GLY A 49 14.19 10.29 -6.75
CA GLY A 49 13.39 11.43 -6.31
C GLY A 49 12.00 11.00 -5.84
N ASN A 50 11.45 11.69 -4.85
CA ASN A 50 10.06 11.43 -4.44
C ASN A 50 9.08 11.90 -5.53
N GLY A 51 7.95 11.20 -5.66
CA GLY A 51 6.82 11.65 -6.44
C GLY A 51 6.15 12.87 -5.80
N GLY A 52 5.67 13.78 -6.64
CA GLY A 52 4.92 14.96 -6.18
C GLY A 52 3.54 14.59 -5.66
N ALA A 53 3.04 15.33 -4.68
CA ALA A 53 1.66 15.14 -4.22
C ALA A 53 0.64 15.53 -5.30
N GLY A 54 -0.50 14.86 -5.32
CA GLY A 54 -1.65 15.27 -6.12
C GLY A 54 -2.30 16.53 -5.55
N GLY A 55 -2.79 17.40 -6.43
CA GLY A 55 -3.51 18.61 -6.06
C GLY A 55 -4.87 18.32 -5.45
N ALA A 56 -5.31 19.13 -4.51
CA ALA A 56 -6.68 19.08 -3.99
C ALA A 56 -7.70 19.67 -4.99
N ALA A 57 -8.93 19.15 -4.96
CA ALA A 57 -10.08 19.76 -5.62
C ALA A 57 -10.68 20.93 -4.80
N GLY A 58 -11.59 21.68 -5.44
CA GLY A 58 -12.35 22.78 -4.82
C GLY A 58 -13.63 22.31 -4.12
N LEU A 59 -14.75 22.99 -4.36
CA LEU A 59 -16.06 22.60 -3.83
C LEU A 59 -16.59 21.31 -4.50
N TRP A 60 -16.42 21.23 -5.83
CA TRP A 60 -16.79 20.09 -6.67
C TRP A 60 -15.58 19.64 -7.50
N GLY A 61 -15.29 18.33 -7.49
CA GLY A 61 -14.24 17.72 -8.30
C GLY A 61 -13.42 16.70 -7.53
N SER A 62 -12.67 15.86 -8.23
CA SER A 62 -11.82 14.83 -7.62
C SER A 62 -10.42 15.35 -7.33
N GLY A 63 -9.81 14.83 -6.26
CA GLY A 63 -8.39 15.07 -5.99
C GLY A 63 -7.51 14.49 -7.10
N GLY A 64 -6.36 15.13 -7.34
CA GLY A 64 -5.37 14.65 -8.29
C GLY A 64 -4.62 13.43 -7.76
N ALA A 65 -4.18 12.54 -8.63
CA ALA A 65 -3.32 11.43 -8.23
C ALA A 65 -1.94 11.93 -7.79
N GLY A 66 -1.31 11.25 -6.83
CA GLY A 66 0.09 11.45 -6.49
C GLY A 66 1.01 10.88 -7.57
N GLY A 67 2.17 11.50 -7.76
CA GLY A 67 3.18 11.04 -8.72
C GLY A 67 3.95 9.83 -8.21
N ALA A 68 4.45 9.00 -9.12
CA ALA A 68 5.33 7.89 -8.74
C ALA A 68 6.68 8.40 -8.21
N GLY A 69 7.28 7.67 -7.27
CA GLY A 69 8.68 7.88 -6.88
C GLY A 69 9.63 7.35 -7.96
N GLY A 70 10.76 8.04 -8.14
CA GLY A 70 11.82 7.62 -9.04
C GLY A 70 12.61 6.43 -8.49
N ALA A 71 13.17 5.63 -9.39
CA ALA A 71 14.10 4.56 -9.04
C ALA A 71 15.47 5.12 -8.62
N GLY A 72 16.20 4.39 -7.79
CA GLY A 72 17.57 4.74 -7.42
C GLY A 72 18.15 3.71 -6.46
N THR A 73 19.31 3.97 -5.87
CA THR A 73 19.90 3.04 -4.90
C THR A 73 18.89 2.75 -3.78
N GLY A 74 18.34 3.80 -3.17
CA GLY A 74 17.03 3.76 -2.51
C GLY A 74 15.94 4.30 -3.42
N GLY A 75 14.76 3.67 -3.40
CA GLY A 75 13.63 4.15 -4.21
C GLY A 75 12.97 5.38 -3.60
N GLY A 76 12.57 6.33 -4.44
CA GLY A 76 11.81 7.52 -4.01
C GLY A 76 10.41 7.14 -3.53
N ARG A 77 9.86 7.83 -2.55
CA ARG A 77 8.47 7.60 -2.10
C ARG A 77 7.49 8.05 -3.19
N GLY A 78 6.38 7.31 -3.35
CA GLY A 78 5.23 7.78 -4.12
C GLY A 78 4.56 8.99 -3.46
N GLY A 79 4.13 9.96 -4.24
CA GLY A 79 3.42 11.14 -3.76
C GLY A 79 2.03 10.78 -3.25
N ASP A 80 1.55 11.48 -2.23
CA ASP A 80 0.20 11.25 -1.72
C ASP A 80 -0.86 11.79 -2.72
N GLY A 81 -2.03 11.13 -2.78
CA GLY A 81 -3.16 11.59 -3.57
C GLY A 81 -3.81 12.84 -2.96
N GLY A 82 -4.29 13.74 -3.82
CA GLY A 82 -4.95 14.97 -3.40
C GLY A 82 -6.34 14.74 -2.80
N ALA A 83 -6.79 15.67 -1.96
CA ALA A 83 -8.15 15.61 -1.41
C ALA A 83 -9.22 15.83 -2.49
N GLY A 84 -10.32 15.09 -2.38
CA GLY A 84 -11.54 15.31 -3.17
C GLY A 84 -12.26 16.59 -2.77
N GLY A 85 -13.25 16.99 -3.56
CA GLY A 85 -13.99 18.22 -3.37
C GLY A 85 -14.78 18.23 -2.06
N LEU A 86 -14.95 19.42 -1.47
CA LEU A 86 -15.61 19.57 -0.17
C LEU A 86 -17.04 19.01 -0.16
N LEU A 87 -17.82 19.21 -1.23
CA LEU A 87 -19.20 18.70 -1.32
C LEU A 87 -19.29 17.40 -2.09
N TYR A 88 -18.56 17.30 -3.19
CA TYR A 88 -18.57 16.13 -4.04
C TYR A 88 -17.22 15.92 -4.72
N GLY A 89 -16.71 14.71 -4.60
CA GLY A 89 -15.52 14.27 -5.28
C GLY A 89 -14.75 13.20 -4.52
N ALA A 90 -14.21 12.25 -5.27
CA ALA A 90 -13.31 11.25 -4.71
C ALA A 90 -11.94 11.86 -4.40
N GLY A 91 -11.26 11.30 -3.41
CA GLY A 91 -9.84 11.56 -3.21
C GLY A 91 -8.98 10.93 -4.31
N GLY A 92 -7.82 11.53 -4.56
CA GLY A 92 -6.86 11.06 -5.55
C GLY A 92 -6.16 9.78 -5.10
N VAL A 93 -5.72 8.96 -6.05
CA VAL A 93 -4.92 7.76 -5.76
C VAL A 93 -3.50 8.15 -5.36
N GLY A 94 -2.91 7.46 -4.39
CA GLY A 94 -1.51 7.62 -4.01
C GLY A 94 -0.56 7.06 -5.07
N GLY A 95 0.58 7.71 -5.26
CA GLY A 95 1.61 7.31 -6.21
C GLY A 95 2.34 6.04 -5.79
N ILE A 96 2.86 5.29 -6.75
CA ILE A 96 3.66 4.08 -6.50
C ILE A 96 5.06 4.50 -6.00
N GLY A 97 5.62 3.76 -5.06
CA GLY A 97 7.00 3.95 -4.62
C GLY A 97 8.02 3.47 -5.66
N GLY A 98 9.13 4.17 -5.79
CA GLY A 98 10.21 3.84 -6.71
C GLY A 98 10.95 2.56 -6.30
N ALA A 99 11.52 1.86 -7.27
CA ALA A 99 12.34 0.68 -7.01
C ALA A 99 13.67 1.04 -6.33
N GLY A 100 14.13 0.19 -5.41
CA GLY A 100 15.50 0.23 -4.89
C GLY A 100 16.43 -0.56 -5.81
N GLY A 101 17.65 -0.07 -6.02
CA GLY A 101 18.59 -0.61 -7.00
C GLY A 101 19.66 -1.54 -6.43
N ASP A 102 20.09 -1.33 -5.18
CA ASP A 102 21.28 -1.99 -4.62
C ASP A 102 21.07 -2.52 -3.21
N ALA A 103 21.86 -3.55 -2.85
CA ALA A 103 21.69 -4.40 -1.66
C ALA A 103 21.75 -3.71 -0.27
N SER A 104 21.86 -2.39 -0.24
CA SER A 104 22.14 -1.57 0.95
C SER A 104 21.09 -0.49 1.18
N HIS A 105 19.98 -0.49 0.45
CA HIS A 105 18.94 0.55 0.57
C HIS A 105 17.52 -0.01 0.41
N PHE A 106 16.54 0.69 0.98
CA PHE A 106 15.13 0.33 0.85
C PHE A 106 14.51 0.90 -0.42
N ALA A 107 13.54 0.18 -0.97
CA ALA A 107 12.66 0.76 -1.99
C ALA A 107 11.69 1.77 -1.40
N GLY A 108 11.13 2.60 -2.27
CA GLY A 108 10.23 3.68 -1.88
C GLY A 108 8.89 3.14 -1.41
N ASN A 109 8.31 3.74 -0.37
CA ASN A 109 6.93 3.43 0.02
C ASN A 109 5.93 4.01 -0.99
N GLY A 110 4.77 3.38 -1.12
CA GLY A 110 3.64 3.96 -1.83
C GLY A 110 3.07 5.19 -1.10
N GLY A 111 2.55 6.14 -1.86
CA GLY A 111 1.85 7.30 -1.33
C GLY A 111 0.47 6.93 -0.77
N ALA A 112 -0.01 7.69 0.22
CA ALA A 112 -1.36 7.52 0.73
C ALA A 112 -2.40 7.99 -0.31
N GLY A 113 -3.57 7.36 -0.31
CA GLY A 113 -4.73 7.85 -1.05
C GLY A 113 -5.32 9.10 -0.39
N GLY A 114 -5.86 10.00 -1.20
CA GLY A 114 -6.51 11.22 -0.74
C GLY A 114 -7.87 10.94 -0.09
N ALA A 115 -8.24 11.75 0.88
CA ALA A 115 -9.58 11.72 1.47
C ALA A 115 -10.63 12.36 0.54
N ALA A 116 -11.89 11.90 0.61
CA ALA A 116 -13.04 12.60 0.05
C ALA A 116 -13.60 13.64 1.04
N GLY A 117 -14.44 14.56 0.54
CA GLY A 117 -15.15 15.57 1.33
C GLY A 117 -16.48 15.05 1.92
N LEU A 118 -17.61 15.67 1.56
CA LEU A 118 -18.93 15.26 2.05
C LEU A 118 -19.44 13.99 1.34
N ILE A 119 -19.39 13.97 0.00
CA ILE A 119 -19.80 12.85 -0.84
C ILE A 119 -18.63 12.44 -1.74
N GLY A 120 -18.20 11.19 -1.66
CA GLY A 120 -17.16 10.66 -2.53
C GLY A 120 -16.37 9.54 -1.87
N HIS A 121 -15.67 8.76 -2.68
CA HIS A 121 -14.83 7.67 -2.20
C HIS A 121 -13.42 8.15 -1.86
N GLY A 122 -12.82 7.55 -0.84
CA GLY A 122 -11.40 7.74 -0.58
C GLY A 122 -10.56 7.17 -1.73
N GLY A 123 -9.45 7.83 -2.04
CA GLY A 123 -8.51 7.34 -3.04
C GLY A 123 -7.78 6.09 -2.56
N ALA A 124 -7.40 5.20 -3.47
CA ALA A 124 -6.56 4.06 -3.12
C ALA A 124 -5.14 4.51 -2.73
N GLY A 125 -4.50 3.78 -1.82
CA GLY A 125 -3.07 3.93 -1.55
C GLY A 125 -2.22 3.36 -2.68
N GLY A 126 -1.05 3.95 -2.91
CA GLY A 126 -0.09 3.49 -3.89
C GLY A 126 0.65 2.22 -3.46
N ALA A 127 1.09 1.41 -4.40
CA ALA A 127 1.93 0.24 -4.09
C ALA A 127 3.32 0.69 -3.59
N GLY A 128 3.92 -0.12 -2.72
CA GLY A 128 5.32 0.01 -2.37
C GLY A 128 6.23 -0.42 -3.52
N GLY A 129 7.39 0.22 -3.63
CA GLY A 129 8.38 -0.08 -4.64
C GLY A 129 9.07 -1.42 -4.40
N GLU A 130 9.57 -2.01 -5.48
CA GLU A 130 10.31 -3.27 -5.44
C GLU A 130 11.70 -3.08 -4.83
N GLY A 131 12.04 -3.93 -3.86
CA GLY A 131 13.33 -3.90 -3.17
C GLY A 131 14.44 -4.50 -4.03
N GLY A 132 15.56 -3.79 -4.16
CA GLY A 132 16.77 -4.31 -4.80
C GLY A 132 17.74 -4.81 -3.74
N GLY A 133 17.75 -6.11 -3.44
CA GLY A 133 18.72 -6.73 -2.53
C GLY A 133 18.79 -6.18 -1.08
N GLY A 134 18.99 -7.05 -0.11
CA GLY A 134 19.61 -6.78 1.18
C GLY A 134 18.77 -6.12 2.27
N LEU A 135 18.06 -5.01 2.03
CA LEU A 135 17.34 -4.30 3.10
C LEU A 135 15.81 -4.41 3.05
N GLY A 136 15.21 -4.60 1.87
CA GLY A 136 13.77 -4.90 1.72
C GLY A 136 12.99 -3.92 0.85
N SER A 137 11.74 -4.26 0.58
CA SER A 137 10.86 -3.52 -0.33
C SER A 137 10.07 -2.41 0.36
N GLY A 138 9.48 -1.53 -0.44
CA GLY A 138 8.63 -0.45 0.06
C GLY A 138 7.30 -0.98 0.58
N ASN A 139 6.76 -0.32 1.59
CA ASN A 139 5.41 -0.59 2.08
C ASN A 139 4.35 0.03 1.16
N GLY A 140 3.17 -0.57 1.12
CA GLY A 140 2.01 0.02 0.47
C GLY A 140 1.48 1.23 1.24
N GLY A 141 0.97 2.21 0.50
CA GLY A 141 0.32 3.39 1.07
C GLY A 141 -1.06 3.08 1.64
N ALA A 142 -1.48 3.83 2.65
CA ALA A 142 -2.84 3.71 3.19
C ALA A 142 -3.88 4.20 2.18
N GLY A 143 -5.06 3.59 2.17
CA GLY A 143 -6.22 4.12 1.46
C GLY A 143 -6.78 5.37 2.15
N GLY A 144 -7.32 6.29 1.36
CA GLY A 144 -7.94 7.51 1.85
C GLY A 144 -9.30 7.26 2.48
N THR A 145 -9.75 8.16 3.36
CA THR A 145 -11.08 8.07 3.96
C THR A 145 -12.17 8.41 2.96
N GLY A 146 -13.29 7.69 3.03
CA GLY A 146 -14.51 8.02 2.30
C GLY A 146 -15.17 9.31 2.80
N GLY A 147 -16.17 9.76 2.06
CA GLY A 147 -16.88 11.00 2.35
C GLY A 147 -17.60 10.96 3.70
N TRP A 148 -17.74 12.13 4.32
CA TRP A 148 -18.36 12.23 5.64
C TRP A 148 -19.80 11.70 5.66
N LEU A 149 -20.61 12.08 4.66
CA LEU A 149 -21.99 11.62 4.53
C LEU A 149 -22.04 10.29 3.77
N TYR A 150 -21.51 10.26 2.56
CA TYR A 150 -21.54 9.06 1.72
C TYR A 150 -20.20 8.83 1.04
N GLY A 151 -19.71 7.61 1.19
CA GLY A 151 -18.63 7.09 0.38
C GLY A 151 -17.77 6.09 1.14
N ASN A 152 -17.38 5.06 0.39
CA ASN A 152 -16.45 4.04 0.85
C ASN A 152 -15.05 4.60 1.08
N GLY A 153 -14.32 4.00 2.02
CA GLY A 153 -12.88 4.21 2.13
C GLY A 153 -12.11 3.58 0.96
N GLY A 154 -10.96 4.15 0.64
CA GLY A 154 -10.09 3.65 -0.43
C GLY A 154 -9.36 2.37 -0.02
N ALA A 155 -8.98 1.53 -0.98
CA ALA A 155 -8.16 0.37 -0.70
C ALA A 155 -6.73 0.77 -0.29
N GLY A 156 -6.09 0.01 0.59
CA GLY A 156 -4.67 0.12 0.87
C GLY A 156 -3.84 -0.44 -0.29
N GLY A 157 -2.66 0.15 -0.52
CA GLY A 157 -1.72 -0.30 -1.55
C GLY A 157 -1.02 -1.60 -1.16
N ALA A 158 -0.60 -2.39 -2.15
CA ALA A 158 0.21 -3.58 -1.89
C ALA A 158 1.62 -3.20 -1.40
N GLY A 159 2.21 -4.02 -0.52
CA GLY A 159 3.63 -3.95 -0.22
C GLY A 159 4.47 -4.44 -1.39
N GLY A 160 5.63 -3.84 -1.60
CA GLY A 160 6.54 -4.20 -2.68
C GLY A 160 7.12 -5.61 -2.50
N ALA A 161 7.33 -6.31 -3.60
CA ALA A 161 8.01 -7.60 -3.61
C ALA A 161 9.54 -7.42 -3.71
N VAL A 162 10.28 -8.45 -3.37
CA VAL A 162 11.74 -8.52 -3.61
C VAL A 162 11.99 -9.53 -4.74
N PRO A 163 12.30 -9.09 -5.97
CA PRO A 163 12.71 -9.99 -7.03
C PRO A 163 14.15 -10.48 -6.78
N GLY A 164 14.30 -11.76 -6.44
CA GLY A 164 15.61 -12.41 -6.30
C GLY A 164 16.11 -12.54 -4.87
N ALA A 165 17.43 -12.43 -4.68
CA ALA A 165 18.06 -12.64 -3.39
C ALA A 165 18.04 -11.35 -2.55
N ALA A 166 17.84 -11.52 -1.24
CA ALA A 166 18.07 -10.54 -0.19
C ALA A 166 16.95 -9.49 0.01
N GLY A 167 16.27 -9.51 1.17
CA GLY A 167 15.34 -8.46 1.60
C GLY A 167 13.95 -8.96 2.02
N LYS A 168 13.32 -8.31 3.00
CA LYS A 168 11.94 -8.61 3.42
C LYS A 168 10.92 -8.03 2.43
N GLY A 169 9.80 -8.72 2.23
CA GLY A 169 8.68 -8.17 1.49
C GLY A 169 8.05 -6.98 2.23
N GLY A 170 7.55 -5.99 1.49
CA GLY A 170 6.93 -4.80 2.06
C GLY A 170 5.59 -5.10 2.72
N VAL A 171 5.23 -4.34 3.76
CA VAL A 171 3.91 -4.45 4.39
C VAL A 171 2.83 -3.84 3.50
N GLY A 172 1.66 -4.49 3.41
CA GLY A 172 0.50 -3.93 2.73
C GLY A 172 -0.10 -2.74 3.49
N GLY A 173 -0.57 -1.73 2.75
CA GLY A 173 -1.19 -0.54 3.32
C GLY A 173 -2.56 -0.83 3.94
N ALA A 174 -2.94 -0.09 4.99
CA ALA A 174 -4.27 -0.19 5.55
C ALA A 174 -5.33 0.36 4.58
N GLY A 175 -6.52 -0.24 4.57
CA GLY A 175 -7.69 0.32 3.90
C GLY A 175 -8.23 1.56 4.63
N GLY A 176 -8.78 2.50 3.87
CA GLY A 176 -9.40 3.70 4.40
C GLY A 176 -10.74 3.43 5.06
N ALA A 177 -11.12 4.24 6.03
CA ALA A 177 -12.42 4.13 6.70
C ALA A 177 -13.53 4.86 5.92
N ALA A 178 -14.78 4.42 6.10
CA ALA A 178 -15.99 5.19 5.83
C ALA A 178 -16.55 5.82 7.12
N ILE A 179 -17.39 6.85 6.99
CA ILE A 179 -17.90 7.63 8.13
C ILE A 179 -19.38 7.33 8.45
N LEU A 180 -20.32 7.81 7.64
CA LEU A 180 -21.77 7.65 7.92
C LEU A 180 -22.40 6.55 7.06
N PHE A 181 -22.38 6.70 5.74
CA PHE A 181 -22.82 5.67 4.79
C PHE A 181 -21.66 5.24 3.89
N GLY A 182 -21.32 3.96 3.93
CA GLY A 182 -20.29 3.40 3.06
C GLY A 182 -19.48 2.30 3.73
N ASP A 183 -18.84 1.50 2.90
CA ASP A 183 -17.99 0.39 3.33
C ASP A 183 -16.55 0.86 3.59
N GLY A 184 -15.87 0.18 4.51
CA GLY A 184 -14.44 0.34 4.68
C GLY A 184 -13.66 -0.21 3.49
N GLY A 185 -12.52 0.40 3.17
CA GLY A 185 -11.64 -0.06 2.11
C GLY A 185 -10.90 -1.35 2.49
N ALA A 186 -10.59 -2.19 1.52
CA ALA A 186 -9.77 -3.38 1.76
C ALA A 186 -8.32 -2.99 2.13
N GLY A 187 -7.68 -3.78 2.99
CA GLY A 187 -6.24 -3.69 3.23
C GLY A 187 -5.44 -4.25 2.05
N GLY A 188 -4.25 -3.71 1.83
CA GLY A 188 -3.34 -4.16 0.77
C GLY A 188 -2.64 -5.47 1.13
N ALA A 189 -2.29 -6.26 0.13
CA ALA A 189 -1.49 -7.47 0.36
C ALA A 189 -0.05 -7.13 0.77
N GLY A 190 0.56 -7.96 1.59
CA GLY A 190 1.99 -7.91 1.88
C GLY A 190 2.82 -8.46 0.71
N GLY A 191 4.02 -7.93 0.55
CA GLY A 191 4.95 -8.29 -0.51
C GLY A 191 5.68 -9.61 -0.23
N VAL A 192 6.15 -10.26 -1.30
CA VAL A 192 6.93 -11.50 -1.20
C VAL A 192 8.35 -11.21 -0.72
N GLY A 193 8.86 -12.03 0.22
CA GLY A 193 10.24 -11.94 0.70
C GLY A 193 11.26 -12.51 -0.30
N GLY A 194 12.47 -11.96 -0.31
CA GLY A 194 13.55 -12.40 -1.19
C GLY A 194 14.21 -13.71 -0.74
N GLY A 195 14.95 -14.35 -1.65
CA GLY A 195 15.75 -15.53 -1.35
C GLY A 195 17.02 -15.24 -0.53
N SER A 196 17.72 -16.26 -0.07
CA SER A 196 18.97 -16.13 0.70
C SER A 196 20.09 -15.38 -0.06
N SER A 197 20.86 -14.53 0.63
CA SER A 197 21.94 -13.70 0.04
C SER A 197 23.35 -14.30 0.08
N PHE A 198 23.52 -15.40 0.83
CA PHE A 198 24.80 -16.08 1.04
C PHE A 198 24.58 -17.58 1.28
N VAL A 199 25.62 -18.39 1.08
CA VAL A 199 25.59 -19.84 1.28
C VAL A 199 25.18 -20.17 2.72
N GLY A 200 24.15 -21.00 2.90
CA GLY A 200 23.61 -21.37 4.21
C GLY A 200 22.71 -20.32 4.87
N GLY A 201 22.46 -19.17 4.23
CA GLY A 201 21.59 -18.13 4.78
C GLY A 201 20.10 -18.46 4.65
N PRO A 202 19.23 -18.08 5.61
CA PRO A 202 17.80 -18.32 5.49
C PRO A 202 17.16 -17.42 4.41
N GLY A 203 16.02 -17.86 3.89
CA GLY A 203 15.15 -17.00 3.09
C GLY A 203 14.59 -15.83 3.90
N PHE A 204 14.17 -14.77 3.22
CA PHE A 204 13.64 -13.57 3.88
C PHE A 204 12.13 -13.66 4.06
N ALA A 205 11.60 -13.01 5.09
CA ALA A 205 10.18 -13.12 5.39
C ALA A 205 9.34 -12.30 4.40
N GLY A 206 8.13 -12.78 4.12
CA GLY A 206 7.12 -12.00 3.44
C GLY A 206 6.59 -10.86 4.31
N GLY A 207 6.04 -9.84 3.68
CA GLY A 207 5.42 -8.71 4.36
C GLY A 207 4.05 -9.06 4.91
N ALA A 208 3.63 -8.42 6.00
CA ALA A 208 2.27 -8.57 6.51
C ALA A 208 1.24 -7.91 5.56
N GLY A 209 0.02 -8.46 5.53
CA GLY A 209 -1.11 -7.79 4.90
C GLY A 209 -1.61 -6.60 5.72
N GLY A 210 -2.16 -5.59 5.05
CA GLY A 210 -2.73 -4.41 5.66
C GLY A 210 -4.09 -4.68 6.29
N ALA A 211 -4.45 -3.95 7.34
CA ALA A 211 -5.79 -4.05 7.92
C ALA A 211 -6.85 -3.48 6.97
N GLY A 212 -8.04 -4.05 6.97
CA GLY A 212 -9.21 -3.46 6.34
C GLY A 212 -9.70 -2.23 7.10
N GLY A 213 -10.27 -1.27 6.38
CA GLY A 213 -10.82 -0.05 6.94
C GLY A 213 -12.16 -0.29 7.65
N ALA A 214 -12.49 0.54 8.63
CA ALA A 214 -13.79 0.48 9.27
C ALA A 214 -14.93 0.92 8.33
N GLY A 215 -16.08 0.26 8.43
CA GLY A 215 -17.31 0.72 7.78
C GLY A 215 -17.87 1.99 8.42
N GLY A 216 -18.82 2.61 7.71
CA GLY A 216 -19.60 3.72 8.24
C GLY A 216 -20.55 3.29 9.36
N LEU A 217 -21.39 4.22 9.82
CA LEU A 217 -22.52 3.87 10.69
C LEU A 217 -23.40 2.80 10.04
N VAL A 218 -23.64 2.96 8.74
CA VAL A 218 -24.24 1.97 7.85
C VAL A 218 -23.22 1.60 6.77
N GLY A 219 -22.69 0.40 6.86
CA GLY A 219 -21.71 -0.13 5.92
C GLY A 219 -20.87 -1.23 6.54
N ASN A 220 -20.31 -2.07 5.67
CA ASN A 220 -19.48 -3.18 6.06
C ASN A 220 -18.06 -2.71 6.36
N GLY A 221 -17.35 -3.44 7.21
CA GLY A 221 -15.90 -3.30 7.32
C GLY A 221 -15.19 -3.85 6.09
N GLY A 222 -14.04 -3.27 5.74
CA GLY A 222 -13.21 -3.74 4.63
C GLY A 222 -12.48 -5.04 4.96
N ALA A 223 -12.19 -5.87 3.95
CA ALA A 223 -11.39 -7.07 4.17
C ALA A 223 -9.93 -6.73 4.52
N GLY A 224 -9.29 -7.54 5.35
CA GLY A 224 -7.85 -7.48 5.59
C GLY A 224 -7.07 -8.03 4.40
N GLY A 225 -5.88 -7.51 4.17
CA GLY A 225 -4.99 -7.94 3.10
C GLY A 225 -4.30 -9.26 3.41
N HIS A 226 -3.94 -10.02 2.39
CA HIS A 226 -3.18 -11.26 2.56
C HIS A 226 -1.73 -10.98 2.95
N GLY A 227 -1.14 -11.85 3.78
CA GLY A 227 0.30 -11.84 4.03
C GLY A 227 1.09 -12.33 2.81
N GLY A 228 2.28 -11.78 2.61
CA GLY A 228 3.18 -12.17 1.53
C GLY A 228 3.90 -13.49 1.83
N ALA A 229 4.26 -14.24 0.79
CA ALA A 229 5.03 -15.46 0.96
C ALA A 229 6.47 -15.17 1.44
N GLY A 230 7.03 -16.09 2.22
CA GLY A 230 8.45 -16.08 2.55
C GLY A 230 9.30 -16.49 1.35
N GLY A 231 10.51 -15.95 1.27
CA GLY A 231 11.46 -16.24 0.19
C GLY A 231 12.16 -17.60 0.37
N PRO A 232 12.61 -18.23 -0.74
CA PRO A 232 13.27 -19.53 -0.70
C PRO A 232 14.70 -19.45 -0.14
N ALA A 233 15.17 -20.53 0.47
CA ALA A 233 16.61 -20.74 0.66
C ALA A 233 17.19 -21.38 -0.61
N ILE A 234 18.16 -20.71 -1.25
CA ILE A 234 18.62 -21.06 -2.62
C ILE A 234 20.08 -21.53 -2.68
N PHE A 235 20.84 -21.46 -1.58
CA PHE A 235 22.23 -21.90 -1.52
C PHE A 235 22.44 -22.89 -0.37
N GLY A 236 23.09 -24.04 -0.67
CA GLY A 236 23.22 -25.20 0.21
C GLY A 236 23.82 -24.95 1.60
N GLY A 237 23.82 -26.02 2.41
CA GLY A 237 23.81 -25.92 3.87
C GLY A 237 22.36 -26.02 4.35
N SER A 238 22.12 -26.51 5.57
CA SER A 238 20.79 -26.73 6.14
C SER A 238 20.03 -25.41 6.43
N ALA A 239 19.86 -24.57 5.42
CA ALA A 239 19.26 -23.26 5.48
C ALA A 239 17.75 -23.34 5.40
N SER A 240 17.08 -22.57 6.25
CA SER A 240 15.63 -22.54 6.29
C SER A 240 15.03 -21.55 5.30
N GLY A 241 13.87 -21.86 4.75
CA GLY A 241 13.09 -20.88 4.00
C GLY A 241 12.62 -19.71 4.87
N GLY A 242 12.25 -18.61 4.23
CA GLY A 242 11.74 -17.42 4.92
C GLY A 242 10.34 -17.64 5.48
N ALA A 243 9.99 -16.98 6.59
CA ALA A 243 8.63 -17.06 7.12
C ALA A 243 7.63 -16.33 6.20
N GLY A 244 6.41 -16.84 6.09
CA GLY A 244 5.30 -16.12 5.49
C GLY A 244 4.86 -14.93 6.37
N GLY A 245 4.36 -13.88 5.74
CA GLY A 245 3.80 -12.71 6.41
C GLY A 245 2.43 -13.00 7.01
N ALA A 246 2.07 -12.34 8.11
CA ALA A 246 0.74 -12.44 8.68
C ALA A 246 -0.33 -11.82 7.77
N GLY A 247 -1.53 -12.38 7.76
CA GLY A 247 -2.69 -11.75 7.16
C GLY A 247 -3.18 -10.54 7.97
N GLY A 248 -3.73 -9.54 7.30
CA GLY A 248 -4.28 -8.34 7.91
C GLY A 248 -5.65 -8.60 8.55
N HIS A 249 -5.97 -7.84 9.60
CA HIS A 249 -7.28 -7.92 10.22
C HIS A 249 -8.37 -7.31 9.32
N GLY A 250 -9.57 -7.89 9.34
CA GLY A 250 -10.74 -7.26 8.72
C GLY A 250 -11.20 -6.04 9.52
N GLY A 251 -11.71 -5.04 8.81
CA GLY A 251 -12.31 -3.85 9.40
C GLY A 251 -13.64 -4.15 10.07
N SER A 252 -14.01 -3.38 11.08
CA SER A 252 -15.29 -3.55 11.78
C SER A 252 -16.39 -2.68 11.16
N ALA A 253 -17.62 -3.18 11.17
CA ALA A 253 -18.81 -2.33 10.99
C ALA A 253 -19.16 -1.61 12.31
N LYS A 254 -20.12 -0.68 12.27
CA LYS A 254 -20.53 0.11 13.46
C LYS A 254 -21.96 -0.19 13.93
N LEU A 255 -22.99 0.30 13.24
CA LEU A 255 -24.39 0.08 13.66
C LEU A 255 -25.08 -0.96 12.77
N LEU A 256 -25.01 -0.77 11.45
CA LEU A 256 -25.54 -1.70 10.45
C LEU A 256 -24.43 -2.09 9.48
N GLY A 257 -24.22 -3.39 9.28
CA GLY A 257 -23.24 -3.93 8.33
C GLY A 257 -22.45 -5.09 8.91
N ASN A 258 -21.79 -5.84 8.03
CA ASN A 258 -20.96 -6.97 8.40
C ASN A 258 -19.53 -6.52 8.70
N GLY A 259 -18.84 -7.21 9.60
CA GLY A 259 -17.40 -7.11 9.72
C GLY A 259 -16.72 -7.62 8.45
N GLY A 260 -15.59 -7.02 8.10
CA GLY A 260 -14.77 -7.47 6.99
C GLY A 260 -14.02 -8.76 7.33
N ASN A 261 -13.79 -9.62 6.34
CA ASN A 261 -13.00 -10.83 6.54
C ASN A 261 -11.54 -10.49 6.84
N GLY A 262 -10.89 -11.29 7.69
CA GLY A 262 -9.44 -11.24 7.86
C GLY A 262 -8.72 -11.82 6.64
N GLY A 263 -7.51 -11.33 6.39
CA GLY A 263 -6.65 -11.84 5.34
C GLY A 263 -5.99 -13.15 5.73
N ASN A 264 -5.77 -14.02 4.74
CA ASN A 264 -4.94 -15.21 4.91
C ASN A 264 -3.48 -14.84 5.21
N GLY A 265 -2.80 -15.64 6.03
CA GLY A 265 -1.34 -15.60 6.17
C GLY A 265 -0.64 -16.10 4.90
N GLY A 266 0.56 -15.57 4.64
CA GLY A 266 1.40 -15.99 3.54
C GLY A 266 2.07 -17.33 3.80
N ASN A 267 2.37 -18.10 2.74
CA ASN A 267 3.10 -19.35 2.89
C ASN A 267 4.56 -19.11 3.28
N GLY A 268 5.16 -20.06 3.99
CA GLY A 268 6.59 -20.11 4.20
C GLY A 268 7.35 -20.37 2.90
N GLY A 269 8.61 -19.96 2.86
CA GLY A 269 9.51 -20.21 1.75
C GLY A 269 10.09 -21.61 1.77
N ALA A 270 10.46 -22.12 0.60
CA ALA A 270 11.07 -23.44 0.46
C ALA A 270 12.46 -23.51 1.12
N PRO A 271 12.85 -24.67 1.69
CA PRO A 271 14.19 -24.88 2.24
C PRO A 271 15.23 -25.19 1.16
N ALA A 272 16.51 -25.04 1.53
CA ALA A 272 17.61 -25.66 0.80
C ALA A 272 17.67 -27.18 1.10
N PRO A 273 18.36 -28.00 0.28
CA PRO A 273 18.54 -29.42 0.59
C PRO A 273 19.13 -29.64 2.00
N GLY A 274 18.42 -30.41 2.83
CA GLY A 274 18.80 -30.67 4.22
C GLY A 274 18.45 -29.57 5.23
N GLY A 275 17.77 -28.49 4.80
CA GLY A 275 17.20 -27.46 5.65
C GLY A 275 15.71 -27.65 5.94
N THR A 276 15.12 -26.77 6.76
CA THR A 276 13.70 -26.80 7.14
C THR A 276 12.89 -25.71 6.43
N GLY A 277 11.67 -26.03 6.01
CA GLY A 277 10.77 -25.04 5.42
C GLY A 277 10.57 -23.80 6.29
N GLY A 278 10.29 -22.67 5.65
CA GLY A 278 9.84 -21.48 6.36
C GLY A 278 8.49 -21.74 7.03
N ALA A 279 8.27 -21.13 8.19
CA ALA A 279 6.95 -21.17 8.82
C ALA A 279 5.93 -20.39 7.96
N GLY A 280 4.69 -20.85 7.92
CA GLY A 280 3.58 -20.07 7.37
C GLY A 280 3.21 -18.88 8.26
N GLY A 281 2.57 -17.87 7.67
CA GLY A 281 2.09 -16.69 8.37
C GLY A 281 0.78 -16.93 9.13
N ALA A 282 0.57 -16.19 10.21
CA ALA A 282 -0.67 -16.23 10.95
C ALA A 282 -1.85 -15.68 10.12
N ALA A 283 -3.05 -16.19 10.37
CA ALA A 283 -4.28 -15.65 9.82
C ALA A 283 -4.63 -14.29 10.43
N GLY A 284 -5.21 -13.40 9.63
CA GLY A 284 -5.87 -12.21 10.10
C GLY A 284 -7.23 -12.55 10.72
N THR A 285 -7.59 -11.88 11.81
CA THR A 285 -8.93 -12.01 12.39
C THR A 285 -9.95 -11.24 11.57
N GLY A 286 -11.20 -11.72 11.52
CA GLY A 286 -12.31 -10.95 10.96
C GLY A 286 -12.70 -9.77 11.85
N GLY A 287 -13.41 -8.80 11.27
CA GLY A 287 -13.92 -7.63 11.96
C GLY A 287 -15.24 -7.88 12.69
N ALA A 288 -15.58 -6.97 13.60
CA ALA A 288 -16.84 -7.04 14.33
C ALA A 288 -18.04 -6.63 13.43
N PRO A 289 -19.23 -7.23 13.66
CA PRO A 289 -20.48 -6.82 13.02
C PRO A 289 -20.96 -5.47 13.54
N GLY A 290 -21.95 -4.90 12.84
CA GLY A 290 -22.76 -3.81 13.34
C GLY A 290 -23.52 -4.21 14.61
N GLN A 291 -23.62 -3.27 15.54
CA GLN A 291 -24.26 -3.49 16.84
C GLN A 291 -25.75 -3.84 16.75
N LEU A 292 -26.45 -3.36 15.71
CA LEU A 292 -27.88 -3.61 15.51
C LEU A 292 -28.15 -4.74 14.51
N LEU A 293 -27.41 -4.77 13.40
CA LEU A 293 -27.51 -5.84 12.41
C LEU A 293 -26.18 -6.03 11.67
N GLY A 294 -25.72 -7.27 11.62
CA GLY A 294 -24.51 -7.66 10.90
C GLY A 294 -24.00 -9.04 11.29
N ALA A 295 -23.10 -9.57 10.48
CA ALA A 295 -22.33 -10.78 10.76
C ALA A 295 -20.86 -10.44 11.03
N PHE A 296 -20.20 -11.24 11.86
CA PHE A 296 -18.75 -11.18 12.03
C PHE A 296 -18.05 -11.48 10.70
N GLY A 297 -16.91 -10.84 10.49
CA GLY A 297 -16.01 -11.25 9.42
C GLY A 297 -15.41 -12.62 9.72
N ALA A 298 -15.17 -13.41 8.67
CA ALA A 298 -14.43 -14.66 8.81
C ALA A 298 -12.97 -14.40 9.16
N THR A 299 -12.37 -15.26 10.00
CA THR A 299 -10.92 -15.30 10.16
C THR A 299 -10.29 -15.86 8.88
N GLY A 300 -9.12 -15.34 8.50
CA GLY A 300 -8.34 -15.89 7.39
C GLY A 300 -7.82 -17.30 7.70
N LEU A 301 -7.18 -17.89 6.69
CA LEU A 301 -6.42 -19.13 6.82
C LEU A 301 -4.97 -18.84 7.20
N THR A 302 -4.35 -19.73 7.98
CA THR A 302 -2.91 -19.69 8.21
C THR A 302 -2.16 -20.11 6.95
N GLY A 303 -0.99 -19.53 6.72
CA GLY A 303 -0.12 -19.95 5.62
C GLY A 303 0.40 -21.36 5.83
N ALA A 304 0.65 -22.07 4.72
CA ALA A 304 1.31 -23.36 4.75
C ALA A 304 2.81 -23.19 5.04
N PRO A 305 3.46 -24.15 5.72
CA PRO A 305 4.92 -24.21 5.77
C PRO A 305 5.50 -24.51 4.37
N GLY A 306 6.75 -24.10 4.15
CA GLY A 306 7.47 -24.27 2.89
C GLY A 306 8.25 -25.57 2.74
#